data_AF-A0A534BJ83-F1
#
_entry.id   AF-A0A534BJ83-F1
#
_cell.length_a   1.000
_cell.length_b   1.000
_cell.length_c   1.000
_cell.angle_alpha   90.00
_cell.angle_beta   90.00
_cell.angle_gamma   90.00
#
_symmetry.space_group_name_H-M   'P 1'
#
loop_
_entity.id
_entity.type
_entity.pdbx_description
1 polymer ?
#
loop_
_entity_poly.entity_id
_entity_poly.type
_entity_poly.pdbx_seq_one_letter_code
_entity_poly.pdbx_strand_id
1 'polypeptide(L)'
;MNRNTFGTFRTVFAALAALSAPLAAHGQTLISEDFTGTTTSNPWSFFADACLTASTAAGVQPSGSGNGQLPGCVAIQSTYNENLVGGQNGVAGPTQTLPDPNGQGALRFTNGNPGGYAQHGA
;
A
#
# COMPACT_ATOMS: atom_id res chain seq x y z
N MET A 1 54.41 -30.52 22.38
CA MET A 1 53.06 -29.88 22.36
C MET A 1 52.02 -30.96 22.10
N ASN A 2 51.00 -31.05 22.95
CA ASN A 2 50.06 -32.19 22.99
C ASN A 2 49.01 -32.08 21.86
N ARG A 3 48.83 -33.16 21.08
CA ARG A 3 47.85 -33.23 19.96
C ARG A 3 46.42 -32.91 20.38
N ASN A 4 46.12 -33.08 21.66
CA ASN A 4 44.79 -32.88 22.24
C ASN A 4 44.41 -31.38 22.32
N THR A 5 45.38 -30.47 22.42
CA THR A 5 45.12 -29.03 22.56
C THR A 5 44.60 -28.41 21.25
N PHE A 6 45.05 -28.91 20.10
CA PHE A 6 44.60 -28.42 18.78
C PHE A 6 43.15 -28.80 18.45
N GLY A 7 42.62 -29.88 19.02
CA GLY A 7 41.23 -30.31 18.82
C GLY A 7 40.22 -29.44 19.56
N THR A 8 40.57 -28.98 20.76
CA THR A 8 39.73 -28.11 21.60
C THR A 8 39.61 -26.71 21.02
N PHE A 9 40.68 -26.15 20.45
CA PHE A 9 40.63 -24.84 19.78
C PHE A 9 39.71 -24.83 18.56
N ARG A 10 39.68 -25.92 17.78
CA ARG A 10 38.80 -26.04 16.59
C ARG A 10 37.32 -26.12 16.96
N THR A 11 36.98 -26.83 18.04
CA THR A 11 35.60 -26.97 18.52
C THR A 11 35.06 -25.67 19.11
N VAL A 12 35.90 -24.89 19.81
CA VAL A 12 35.53 -23.55 20.31
C VAL A 12 35.29 -22.57 19.16
N PHE A 13 36.13 -22.57 18.13
CA PHE A 13 35.93 -21.71 16.95
C PHE A 13 34.66 -22.06 16.16
N ALA A 14 34.34 -23.34 16.02
CA ALA A 14 33.10 -23.78 15.37
C ALA A 14 31.85 -23.40 16.18
N ALA A 15 31.93 -23.47 17.52
CA ALA A 15 30.85 -23.01 18.39
C ALA A 15 30.63 -21.49 18.26
N LEU A 16 31.70 -20.68 18.25
CA LEU A 16 31.59 -19.22 18.08
C LEU A 16 30.99 -18.83 16.72
N ALA A 17 31.33 -19.54 15.64
CA ALA A 17 30.78 -19.29 14.31
C ALA A 17 29.28 -19.62 14.21
N ALA A 18 28.80 -20.59 14.99
CA ALA A 18 27.38 -20.94 15.07
C ALA A 18 26.56 -19.90 15.87
N LEU A 19 27.18 -19.20 16.83
CA LEU A 19 26.55 -18.08 17.54
C LEU A 19 26.54 -16.78 16.73
N SER A 20 27.42 -16.62 15.74
CA SER A 20 27.48 -15.44 14.88
C SER A 20 26.54 -15.49 13.67
N ALA A 21 25.64 -16.47 13.61
CA ALA A 21 24.51 -16.45 12.68
C ALA A 21 23.26 -16.01 13.45
N PRO A 22 23.13 -14.74 13.90
CA PRO A 22 21.79 -14.22 14.06
C PRO A 22 21.20 -14.27 12.66
N LEU A 23 20.22 -15.16 12.50
CA LEU A 23 19.40 -15.21 11.31
C LEU A 23 18.97 -13.77 11.06
N ALA A 24 19.41 -13.20 9.94
CA ALA A 24 18.74 -12.05 9.36
C ALA A 24 17.35 -12.56 8.98
N ALA A 25 16.45 -12.61 9.96
CA ALA A 25 15.04 -12.79 9.75
C ALA A 25 14.61 -11.53 9.00
N HIS A 26 14.63 -11.61 7.67
CA HIS A 26 13.92 -10.67 6.84
C HIS A 26 12.44 -10.89 7.13
N GLY A 27 11.93 -10.20 8.15
CA GLY A 27 10.52 -10.17 8.46
C GLY A 27 9.80 -9.61 7.24
N GLN A 28 9.12 -10.47 6.49
CA GLN A 28 8.18 -10.04 5.48
C GLN A 28 6.95 -9.54 6.20
N THR A 29 6.75 -8.22 6.20
CA THR A 29 5.51 -7.64 6.71
C THR A 29 4.40 -7.98 5.73
N LEU A 30 3.42 -8.77 6.17
CA LEU A 30 2.20 -8.99 5.39
C LEU A 30 1.33 -7.74 5.51
N ILE A 31 1.24 -6.98 4.42
CA ILE A 31 0.39 -5.80 4.30
C ILE A 31 -0.88 -6.20 3.55
N SER A 32 -2.03 -5.93 4.13
CA SER A 32 -3.33 -6.11 3.50
C SER A 32 -4.22 -4.92 3.80
N GLU A 33 -4.93 -4.46 2.77
CA GLU A 33 -5.92 -3.39 2.84
C GLU A 33 -7.02 -3.73 1.83
N ASP A 34 -8.28 -3.57 2.23
CA ASP A 34 -9.43 -3.82 1.35
C ASP A 34 -9.87 -2.57 0.57
N PHE A 35 -9.39 -1.38 0.99
CA PHE A 35 -9.72 -0.07 0.42
C PHE A 35 -11.23 0.22 0.31
N THR A 36 -12.05 -0.42 1.14
CA THR A 36 -13.50 -0.25 1.14
C THR A 36 -13.97 0.89 2.06
N GLY A 37 -13.10 1.34 2.95
CA GLY A 37 -13.40 2.33 3.96
C GLY A 37 -13.09 3.77 3.57
N THR A 38 -13.39 4.69 4.48
CA THR A 38 -13.12 6.14 4.35
C THR A 38 -11.64 6.50 4.54
N THR A 39 -10.86 5.60 5.14
CA THR A 39 -9.43 5.79 5.49
C THR A 39 -8.64 4.51 5.21
N THR A 40 -7.32 4.63 5.14
CA THR A 40 -6.42 3.47 5.08
C THR A 40 -5.69 3.23 6.39
N SER A 41 -5.41 1.97 6.67
CA SER A 41 -4.70 1.52 7.87
C SER A 41 -3.19 1.42 7.65
N ASN A 42 -2.75 1.35 6.39
CA ASN A 42 -1.35 1.19 6.00
C ASN A 42 -0.80 2.47 5.33
N PRO A 43 0.53 2.68 5.38
CA PRO A 43 1.19 3.83 4.76
C PRO A 43 1.23 3.70 3.23
N TRP A 44 0.20 4.21 2.56
CA TRP A 44 0.12 4.21 1.10
C TRP A 44 0.54 5.57 0.54
N SER A 45 1.61 5.56 -0.26
CA SER A 45 1.89 6.67 -1.17
C SER A 45 0.96 6.60 -2.36
N PHE A 46 0.43 7.74 -2.78
CA PHE A 46 -0.44 7.84 -3.96
C PHE A 46 0.19 8.74 -5.01
N PHE A 47 -0.10 8.48 -6.28
CA PHE A 47 0.36 9.28 -7.40
C PHE A 47 -0.82 9.54 -8.33
N ALA A 48 -0.78 10.67 -9.05
CA ALA A 48 -1.85 11.10 -9.94
C ALA A 48 -3.23 11.12 -9.24
N ASP A 49 -4.25 10.54 -9.88
CA ASP A 49 -5.67 10.62 -9.49
C ASP A 49 -6.16 9.35 -8.76
N ALA A 50 -5.27 8.61 -8.08
CA ALA A 50 -5.68 7.44 -7.29
C ALA A 50 -6.49 7.86 -6.06
N CYS A 51 -7.71 7.35 -5.89
CA CYS A 51 -8.62 7.79 -4.83
C CYS A 51 -9.48 6.68 -4.22
N LEU A 52 -9.92 6.88 -2.97
CA LEU A 52 -10.89 6.06 -2.26
C LEU A 52 -12.31 6.58 -2.52
N THR A 53 -13.22 5.69 -2.91
CA THR A 53 -14.57 6.11 -3.28
C THR A 53 -15.48 6.33 -2.10
N ALA A 54 -15.21 5.66 -0.99
CA ALA A 54 -15.91 5.88 0.27
C ALA A 54 -15.37 7.11 1.01
N SER A 55 -14.25 7.70 0.58
CA SER A 55 -13.63 8.83 1.26
C SER A 55 -13.98 10.17 0.60
N THR A 56 -13.95 11.22 1.42
CA THR A 56 -14.04 12.63 1.00
C THR A 56 -12.81 13.42 1.42
N ALA A 57 -11.76 12.76 1.91
CA ALA A 57 -10.54 13.42 2.40
C ALA A 57 -9.70 13.99 1.24
N ALA A 58 -8.97 15.09 1.46
CA ALA A 58 -8.13 15.69 0.42
C ALA A 58 -6.87 14.88 0.05
N GLY A 59 -6.55 13.84 0.82
CA GLY A 59 -5.32 13.05 0.68
C GLY A 59 -4.12 13.73 1.34
N VAL A 60 -3.28 12.93 1.99
CA VAL A 60 -2.05 13.36 2.68
C VAL A 60 -0.99 12.31 2.41
N GLN A 61 0.11 12.70 1.77
CA GLN A 61 1.22 11.77 1.56
C GLN A 61 1.77 11.30 2.93
N PRO A 62 2.12 10.01 3.08
CA PRO A 62 2.74 9.53 4.29
C PRO A 62 4.06 10.28 4.57
N SER A 63 4.32 10.59 5.84
CA SER A 63 5.54 11.28 6.28
C SER A 63 6.08 10.63 7.55
N GLY A 64 7.37 10.27 7.56
CA GLY A 64 7.99 9.59 8.70
C GLY A 64 7.30 8.26 9.01
N SER A 65 6.85 8.07 10.26
CA SER A 65 6.10 6.89 10.70
C SER A 65 4.57 7.02 10.56
N GLY A 66 4.07 8.11 9.97
CA GLY A 66 2.64 8.33 9.76
C GLY A 66 2.12 7.65 8.49
N ASN A 67 0.91 7.09 8.56
CA ASN A 67 0.31 6.33 7.45
C ASN A 67 -0.14 7.20 6.25
N GLY A 68 -0.17 8.52 6.39
CA GLY A 68 -0.82 9.37 5.39
C GLY A 68 -2.31 9.05 5.28
N GLN A 69 -2.93 9.47 4.18
CA GLN A 69 -4.33 9.22 3.85
C GLN A 69 -4.46 9.28 2.33
N LEU A 70 -5.01 8.25 1.70
CA LEU A 70 -5.39 8.36 0.29
C LEU A 70 -6.49 9.41 0.10
N PRO A 71 -6.45 10.21 -0.99
CA PRO A 71 -7.51 11.16 -1.27
C PRO A 71 -8.82 10.42 -1.55
N GLY A 72 -9.93 11.06 -1.23
CA GLY A 72 -11.26 10.63 -1.59
C GLY A 72 -11.62 11.07 -2.99
N CYS A 73 -12.35 10.23 -3.74
CA CYS A 73 -12.71 10.56 -5.12
C CYS A 73 -13.57 11.82 -5.19
N VAL A 74 -14.40 12.10 -4.18
CA VAL A 74 -15.14 13.37 -4.06
C VAL A 74 -14.20 14.58 -3.99
N ALA A 75 -13.08 14.47 -3.27
CA ALA A 75 -12.15 15.59 -3.08
C ALA A 75 -11.37 15.94 -4.35
N ILE A 76 -11.17 14.97 -5.23
CA ILE A 76 -10.49 15.15 -6.52
C ILE A 76 -11.48 15.10 -7.69
N GLN A 77 -12.80 15.22 -7.44
CA GLN A 77 -13.81 15.04 -8.49
C GLN A 77 -13.68 16.01 -9.66
N SER A 78 -13.18 17.21 -9.41
CA SER A 78 -12.95 18.20 -10.47
C SER A 78 -11.72 17.90 -11.35
N THR A 79 -10.85 16.96 -10.98
CA THR A 79 -9.64 16.64 -11.77
C THR A 79 -9.89 15.57 -12.83
N TYR A 80 -11.03 14.87 -12.81
CA TYR A 80 -11.37 13.85 -13.80
C TYR A 80 -12.71 14.12 -14.49
N ASN A 81 -12.76 13.87 -15.81
CA ASN A 81 -13.96 13.95 -16.64
C ASN A 81 -14.49 12.56 -17.05
N GLU A 82 -13.97 11.51 -16.42
CA GLU A 82 -14.23 10.10 -16.77
C GLU A 82 -15.20 9.44 -15.79
N ASN A 83 -15.82 8.36 -16.25
CA ASN A 83 -16.52 7.45 -15.35
C ASN A 83 -15.48 6.70 -14.52
N LEU A 84 -15.40 7.00 -13.23
CA LEU A 84 -14.74 6.10 -12.29
C LEU A 84 -15.46 4.74 -12.32
N VAL A 85 -14.75 3.61 -12.18
CA VAL A 85 -15.38 2.27 -12.07
C VAL A 85 -14.93 1.54 -10.80
N GLY A 86 -15.84 0.88 -10.06
CA GLY A 86 -15.55 0.13 -8.82
C GLY A 86 -16.36 0.56 -7.57
N GLY A 87 -16.39 -0.19 -6.48
CA GLY A 87 -17.23 0.14 -5.31
C GLY A 87 -18.74 0.08 -5.60
N GLN A 88 -19.58 0.28 -4.59
CA GLN A 88 -21.03 0.06 -4.69
C GLN A 88 -21.73 1.00 -5.70
N ASN A 89 -21.38 2.28 -5.71
CA ASN A 89 -22.01 3.27 -6.59
C ASN A 89 -21.21 3.51 -7.88
N GLY A 90 -20.10 2.80 -8.11
CA GLY A 90 -19.30 2.89 -9.33
C GLY A 90 -19.76 1.93 -10.42
N VAL A 91 -21.04 2.00 -10.76
CA VAL A 91 -21.60 1.39 -11.97
C VAL A 91 -21.11 2.13 -13.21
N ALA A 92 -20.93 1.41 -14.32
CA ALA A 92 -20.49 2.01 -15.58
C ALA A 92 -21.46 3.11 -16.05
N GLY A 93 -20.97 4.36 -16.11
CA GLY A 93 -21.75 5.51 -16.57
C GLY A 93 -21.40 6.81 -15.83
N PRO A 94 -21.91 7.97 -16.31
CA PRO A 94 -21.59 9.29 -15.78
C PRO A 94 -22.28 9.62 -14.45
N THR A 95 -23.23 8.79 -14.02
CA THR A 95 -23.97 8.97 -12.77
C THR A 95 -23.32 8.14 -11.69
N GLN A 96 -22.36 8.74 -10.99
CA GLN A 96 -21.82 8.14 -9.76
C GLN A 96 -22.26 8.92 -8.54
N THR A 97 -22.84 8.19 -7.60
CA THR A 97 -23.20 8.73 -6.29
C THR A 97 -22.03 8.51 -5.35
N LEU A 98 -21.02 9.38 -5.43
CA LEU A 98 -19.95 9.40 -4.44
C LEU A 98 -20.34 10.29 -3.24
N PRO A 99 -19.85 9.98 -2.02
CA PRO A 99 -19.02 8.84 -1.68
C PRO A 99 -19.81 7.53 -1.59
N ASP A 100 -19.13 6.40 -1.77
CA ASP A 100 -19.67 5.09 -1.43
C ASP A 100 -19.89 4.98 0.09
N PRO A 101 -20.88 4.20 0.57
CA PRO A 101 -20.99 3.88 1.99
C PRO A 101 -19.71 3.23 2.52
N ASN A 102 -19.35 3.54 3.77
CA ASN A 102 -18.19 2.95 4.43
C ASN A 102 -18.28 1.40 4.44
N GLY A 103 -17.22 0.72 4.02
CA GLY A 103 -17.19 -0.74 3.85
C GLY A 103 -17.71 -1.23 2.50
N GLN A 104 -18.13 -0.32 1.62
CA GLN A 104 -18.62 -0.61 0.26
C GLN A 104 -17.88 0.20 -0.82
N GLY A 105 -16.81 0.90 -0.44
CA GLY A 105 -15.95 1.62 -1.36
C GLY A 105 -14.96 0.72 -2.09
N ALA A 106 -14.10 1.36 -2.88
CA ALA A 106 -12.94 0.74 -3.52
C ALA A 106 -11.82 1.77 -3.71
N LEU A 107 -10.59 1.27 -3.89
CA LEU A 107 -9.50 2.02 -4.48
C LEU A 107 -9.74 2.15 -5.98
N ARG A 108 -9.64 3.37 -6.51
CA ARG A 108 -9.75 3.63 -7.95
C ARG A 108 -8.54 4.32 -8.50
N PHE A 109 -8.22 3.94 -9.72
CA PHE A 109 -7.33 4.66 -10.62
C PHE A 109 -8.20 5.24 -11.74
N THR A 110 -7.80 6.35 -12.35
CA THR A 110 -8.43 6.77 -13.61
C THR A 110 -8.26 5.64 -14.63
N ASN A 111 -9.23 5.45 -15.53
CA ASN A 111 -9.29 4.31 -16.47
C ASN A 111 -8.14 4.27 -17.51
N GLY A 112 -7.05 4.97 -17.24
CA GLY A 112 -5.91 5.14 -18.13
C GLY A 112 -6.18 5.95 -19.37
N ASN A 113 -7.41 6.46 -19.55
CA ASN A 113 -7.77 7.14 -20.78
C ASN A 113 -8.63 8.43 -20.62
N PRO A 114 -8.31 9.38 -19.71
CA PRO A 114 -9.08 10.61 -19.58
C PRO A 114 -9.17 11.42 -20.88
N GLY A 115 -10.40 11.77 -21.27
CA GLY A 115 -10.71 12.47 -22.52
C GLY A 115 -10.44 11.66 -23.78
N GLY A 116 -10.24 10.34 -23.69
CA GLY A 116 -9.88 9.52 -24.85
C GLY A 116 -8.37 9.35 -25.07
N TYR A 117 -7.52 9.89 -24.19
CA TYR A 117 -6.06 9.84 -24.31
C TYR A 117 -5.43 8.98 -23.24
N ALA A 118 -4.40 8.19 -23.59
CA ALA A 118 -3.65 7.40 -22.63
C ALA A 118 -2.95 8.31 -21.60
N GLN A 119 -3.57 8.53 -20.45
CA GLN A 119 -3.05 9.36 -19.36
C GLN A 119 -3.19 8.59 -18.06
N HIS A 120 -2.11 8.58 -17.27
CA HIS A 120 -2.00 8.14 -15.87
C HIS A 120 -2.99 7.09 -15.36
N GLY A 121 -3.21 6.03 -16.12
CA GLY A 121 -3.85 4.80 -15.63
C GLY A 121 -2.87 3.97 -14.84
N ALA A 122 -3.40 3.18 -13.90
CA ALA A 122 -2.63 2.12 -13.25
C ALA A 122 -2.28 1.00 -14.23
#